data_AF-A0A531JDT0-F1
#
_entry.id   AF-A0A531JDT0-F1
#
_cell.length_a   1.000
_cell.length_b   1.000
_cell.length_c   1.000
_cell.angle_alpha   90.00
_cell.angle_beta   90.00
_cell.angle_gamma   90.00
#
_symmetry.space_group_name_H-M   'P 1'
#
loop_
_entity.id
_entity.type
_entity.pdbx_description
1 polymer ?
#
loop_
_entity_poly.entity_id
_entity_poly.type
_entity_poly.pdbx_seq_one_letter_code
_entity_poly.pdbx_strand_id
1 'polypeptide(L)'
;GNSVTRVFGILNGTCNYILTRMEAEGLSFDDCLKDAQRLGYAEADPTFDIEGHDTAHKLSILTSLAFGTRIAANDIYMEGISNISQADIRAAGDLGYRIKP
;
A
#
# COMPACT_ATOMS: atom_id res chain seq x y z
N GLY A 1 -4.02 -16.90 -26.99
CA GLY A 1 -3.64 -16.41 -25.66
C GLY A 1 -3.96 -14.94 -25.58
N ASN A 2 -4.10 -14.40 -24.37
CA ASN A 2 -4.32 -12.97 -24.15
C ASN A 2 -2.98 -12.25 -23.97
N SER A 3 -2.89 -11.00 -24.40
CA SER A 3 -1.71 -10.15 -24.17
C SER A 3 -2.01 -9.20 -23.01
N VAL A 4 -1.25 -9.32 -21.92
CA VAL A 4 -1.34 -8.40 -20.78
C VAL A 4 -0.37 -7.24 -21.03
N THR A 5 -0.86 -6.00 -20.92
CA THR A 5 -0.06 -4.78 -21.11
C THR A 5 0.16 -4.01 -19.82
N ARG A 6 -0.64 -4.27 -18.76
CA ARG A 6 -0.53 -3.60 -17.46
C ARG A 6 -1.11 -4.47 -16.35
N VAL A 7 -0.46 -4.42 -15.18
CA VAL A 7 -0.99 -4.92 -13.91
C VAL A 7 -0.91 -3.77 -12.90
N PHE A 8 -1.99 -3.50 -12.19
CA PHE A 8 -2.04 -2.55 -11.08
C PHE A 8 -3.18 -2.97 -10.13
N GLY A 9 -3.03 -2.66 -8.85
CA GLY A 9 -4.04 -2.97 -7.85
C GLY A 9 -3.53 -2.72 -6.44
N ILE A 10 -4.46 -2.71 -5.49
CA ILE A 10 -4.16 -2.65 -4.07
C ILE A 10 -3.78 -4.05 -3.62
N LEU A 11 -2.51 -4.23 -3.22
CA LEU A 11 -1.96 -5.56 -2.90
C LEU A 11 -1.72 -5.79 -1.41
N ASN A 12 -1.78 -4.73 -0.58
CA ASN A 12 -1.57 -4.81 0.86
C ASN A 12 -2.81 -4.34 1.65
N GLY A 13 -3.35 -5.24 2.47
CA GLY A 13 -4.57 -5.01 3.26
C GLY A 13 -4.35 -4.05 4.41
N THR A 14 -3.25 -4.21 5.15
CA THR A 14 -2.87 -3.36 6.30
C THR A 14 -2.74 -1.90 5.89
N CYS A 15 -1.99 -1.61 4.82
CA CYS A 15 -1.81 -0.27 4.29
C CYS A 15 -3.13 0.33 3.81
N ASN A 16 -3.93 -0.44 3.08
CA ASN A 16 -5.20 0.07 2.57
C ASN A 16 -6.19 0.34 3.71
N TYR A 17 -6.18 -0.46 4.78
CA TYR A 17 -6.97 -0.21 5.97
C TYR A 17 -6.57 1.11 6.63
N ILE A 18 -5.26 1.33 6.83
CA ILE A 18 -4.73 2.57 7.42
C ILE A 18 -5.14 3.79 6.59
N LEU A 19 -4.85 3.81 5.28
CA LEU A 19 -5.17 4.95 4.42
C LEU A 19 -6.68 5.20 4.31
N THR A 20 -7.50 4.14 4.32
CA THR A 20 -8.96 4.28 4.31
C THR A 20 -9.48 4.91 5.61
N ARG A 21 -8.91 4.56 6.77
CA ARG A 21 -9.29 5.19 8.05
C ARG A 21 -8.79 6.61 8.18
N MET A 22 -7.56 6.88 7.72
CA MET A 22 -7.05 8.24 7.66
C MET A 22 -7.97 9.14 6.81
N GLU A 23 -8.44 8.65 5.66
CA GLU A 23 -9.39 9.37 4.80
C GLU A 23 -10.78 9.55 5.45
N ALA A 24 -11.35 8.48 6.00
CA ALA A 24 -12.73 8.49 6.50
C ALA A 24 -12.89 9.21 7.85
N GLU A 25 -11.89 9.14 8.72
CA GLU A 25 -11.96 9.59 10.11
C GLU A 25 -11.07 10.81 10.39
N GLY A 26 -10.20 11.20 9.46
CA GLY A 26 -9.28 12.34 9.62
C GLY A 26 -8.15 12.09 10.63
N LEU A 27 -7.87 10.82 10.96
CA LEU A 27 -6.86 10.42 11.94
C LEU A 27 -5.44 10.44 11.38
N SER A 28 -4.45 10.64 12.25
CA SER A 28 -3.04 10.56 11.84
C SER A 28 -2.65 9.13 11.45
N PHE A 29 -1.55 8.99 10.69
CA PHE A 29 -0.98 7.68 10.37
C PHE A 29 -0.70 6.86 11.64
N ASP A 30 -0.05 7.49 12.63
CA ASP A 30 0.32 6.84 13.89
C ASP A 30 -0.89 6.35 14.68
N ASP A 31 -1.97 7.13 14.73
CA ASP A 31 -3.20 6.73 15.43
C ASP A 31 -3.88 5.57 14.71
N CYS A 32 -3.97 5.62 13.37
CA CYS A 32 -4.50 4.52 12.57
C CYS A 32 -3.66 3.25 12.71
N LEU A 33 -2.33 3.37 12.74
CA LEU A 33 -1.42 2.23 12.90
C LEU A 33 -1.58 1.60 14.29
N LYS A 34 -1.58 2.40 15.36
CA LYS A 34 -1.80 1.90 16.73
C LYS A 34 -3.12 1.16 16.86
N ASP A 35 -4.19 1.70 16.28
CA ASP A 35 -5.48 1.03 16.27
C ASP A 35 -5.46 -0.25 15.42
N ALA A 36 -4.81 -0.22 14.25
CA ALA A 36 -4.68 -1.40 13.40
C ALA A 36 -3.97 -2.54 14.16
N GLN A 37 -2.91 -2.22 14.92
CA GLN A 37 -2.22 -3.18 15.79
C GLN A 37 -3.12 -3.71 16.90
N ARG A 38 -3.83 -2.81 17.61
CA ARG A 38 -4.76 -3.18 18.68
C ARG A 38 -5.89 -4.10 18.20
N LEU A 39 -6.36 -3.89 16.97
CA LEU A 39 -7.44 -4.68 16.36
C LEU A 39 -6.94 -5.94 15.63
N GLY A 40 -5.62 -6.15 15.55
CA GLY A 40 -5.01 -7.30 14.88
C GLY A 40 -4.98 -7.21 13.36
N TYR A 41 -5.18 -6.02 12.78
CA TYR A 41 -4.97 -5.77 11.35
C TYR A 41 -3.49 -5.57 10.98
N ALA A 42 -2.66 -5.11 11.92
CA ALA A 42 -1.22 -4.94 11.74
C ALA A 42 -0.46 -5.70 12.83
N GLU A 43 0.72 -6.22 12.49
CA GLU A 43 1.61 -6.86 13.47
C GLU A 43 2.35 -5.83 14.34
N ALA A 44 2.99 -6.31 15.41
CA ALA A 44 3.76 -5.46 16.32
C ALA A 44 4.92 -4.74 15.60
N ASP A 45 5.59 -5.43 14.68
CA ASP A 45 6.49 -4.84 13.69
C ASP A 45 5.80 -4.84 12.31
N PRO A 46 5.21 -3.71 11.90
CA PRO A 46 4.45 -3.61 10.66
C PRO A 46 5.32 -3.25 9.45
N THR A 47 6.66 -3.18 9.60
CA THR A 47 7.58 -2.66 8.57
C THR A 47 7.39 -3.34 7.21
N PHE A 48 7.18 -4.65 7.22
CA PHE A 48 7.00 -5.42 5.98
C PHE A 48 5.76 -5.01 5.17
N ASP A 49 4.71 -4.52 5.84
CA ASP A 49 3.52 -3.97 5.21
C ASP A 49 3.75 -2.50 4.83
N ILE A 50 4.03 -1.64 5.81
CA ILE A 50 3.96 -0.18 5.66
C ILE A 50 5.06 0.43 4.80
N GLU A 51 6.18 -0.28 4.62
CA GLU A 51 7.29 0.12 3.73
C GLU A 51 7.24 -0.57 2.36
N GLY A 52 6.19 -1.36 2.08
CA GLY A 52 5.90 -1.88 0.74
C GLY A 52 6.56 -3.21 0.36
N HIS A 53 7.25 -3.89 1.29
CA HIS A 53 7.94 -5.15 1.01
C HIS A 53 6.98 -6.28 0.59
N ASP A 54 5.84 -6.42 1.29
CA ASP A 54 4.79 -7.37 0.93
C ASP A 54 4.24 -7.11 -0.49
N THR A 55 3.97 -5.85 -0.82
CA THR A 55 3.53 -5.44 -2.17
C THR A 55 4.58 -5.77 -3.23
N ALA A 56 5.87 -5.51 -2.99
CA ALA A 56 6.94 -5.83 -3.93
C ALA A 56 7.07 -7.34 -4.17
N HIS A 57 6.95 -8.17 -3.12
CA HIS A 57 6.97 -9.63 -3.26
C HIS A 57 5.78 -10.11 -4.11
N LYS A 58 4.58 -9.61 -3.85
CA LYS A 58 3.38 -9.91 -4.64
C LYS A 58 3.53 -9.45 -6.09
N LEU A 59 4.07 -8.25 -6.32
CA LEU A 59 4.24 -7.68 -7.64
C LEU A 59 5.30 -8.42 -8.46
N SER A 60 6.38 -8.94 -7.85
CA SER A 60 7.37 -9.78 -8.53
C SER A 60 6.72 -11.05 -9.10
N ILE A 61 5.87 -11.71 -8.33
CA ILE A 61 5.11 -12.90 -8.76
C ILE A 61 4.14 -12.53 -9.89
N LEU A 62 3.32 -11.49 -9.69
CA LEU A 62 2.34 -11.05 -10.68
C LEU A 62 2.99 -10.64 -12.01
N THR A 63 4.12 -9.93 -11.96
CA THR A 63 4.89 -9.52 -13.15
C THR A 63 5.41 -10.75 -13.89
N SER A 64 5.92 -11.73 -13.16
CA SER A 64 6.43 -12.97 -13.77
C SER A 64 5.32 -13.75 -14.48
N LEU A 65 4.13 -13.83 -13.86
CA LEU A 65 2.96 -14.51 -14.44
C LEU A 65 2.36 -13.75 -15.63
N ALA A 66 2.27 -12.42 -15.55
CA ALA A 66 1.63 -11.58 -16.56
C ALA A 66 2.47 -11.41 -17.84
N PHE A 67 3.79 -11.30 -17.69
CA PHE A 67 4.68 -10.90 -18.79
C PHE A 67 5.73 -11.95 -19.16
N GLY A 68 5.77 -13.10 -18.47
CA GLY A 68 6.71 -14.18 -18.78
C GLY A 68 8.18 -13.82 -18.53
N THR A 69 8.44 -12.90 -17.61
CA THR A 69 9.78 -12.45 -17.21
C THR A 69 10.12 -12.91 -15.80
N ARG A 70 11.33 -12.60 -15.32
CA ARG A 70 11.74 -12.76 -13.92
C ARG A 70 12.33 -11.44 -13.44
N ILE A 71 11.84 -10.96 -12.31
CA ILE A 71 12.32 -9.74 -11.63
C ILE A 71 12.44 -10.04 -10.14
N ALA A 72 13.54 -9.64 -9.51
CA ALA A 72 13.66 -9.78 -8.07
C ALA A 72 12.80 -8.72 -7.38
N ALA A 73 12.21 -9.05 -6.22
CA ALA A 73 11.49 -8.05 -5.43
C ALA A 73 12.38 -6.83 -5.07
N ASN A 74 13.68 -7.06 -4.86
CA ASN A 74 14.63 -5.99 -4.57
C ASN A 74 14.90 -5.05 -5.77
N ASP A 75 14.53 -5.45 -6.99
CA ASP A 75 14.62 -4.62 -8.18
C ASP A 75 13.35 -3.77 -8.39
N ILE A 76 12.33 -3.94 -7.55
CA ILE A 76 11.08 -3.18 -7.58
C ILE A 76 11.24 -1.95 -6.69
N TYR A 77 10.97 -0.77 -7.27
CA TYR A 77 10.90 0.47 -6.50
C TYR A 77 9.77 0.38 -5.46
N MET A 78 10.10 0.72 -4.22
CA MET A 78 9.17 0.72 -3.09
C MET A 78 9.15 2.11 -2.46
N GLU A 79 7.95 2.59 -2.18
CA GLU A 79 7.70 3.73 -1.34
C GLU A 79 6.56 3.35 -0.38
N GLY A 80 6.82 3.47 0.92
CA GLY A 80 5.87 3.15 1.96
C GLY A 80 4.79 4.22 2.15
N ILE A 81 3.88 3.96 3.08
CA ILE A 81 2.80 4.90 3.45
C ILE A 81 3.10 5.71 4.71
N SER A 82 4.22 5.43 5.39
CA SER A 82 4.58 6.01 6.69
C SER A 82 4.75 7.54 6.67
N ASN A 83 5.08 8.11 5.51
CA ASN A 83 5.25 9.56 5.34
C ASN A 83 3.97 10.28 4.87
N ILE A 84 2.86 9.57 4.63
CA ILE A 84 1.61 10.18 4.18
C ILE A 84 0.97 10.93 5.34
N SER A 85 0.73 12.22 5.15
CA SER A 85 0.10 13.06 6.15
C SER A 85 -1.40 13.25 5.89
N GLN A 86 -2.10 13.73 6.92
CA GLN A 86 -3.47 14.20 6.78
C GLN A 86 -3.61 15.40 5.83
N ALA A 87 -2.55 16.20 5.65
CA ALA A 87 -2.57 17.30 4.68
C ALA A 87 -2.57 16.75 3.24
N ASP A 88 -1.80 15.70 2.98
CA ASP A 88 -1.76 15.05 1.66
C ASP A 88 -3.11 14.44 1.28
N ILE A 89 -3.75 13.75 2.23
CA ILE A 89 -5.08 13.16 2.02
C ILE A 89 -6.12 14.24 1.71
N ARG A 90 -6.13 15.35 2.47
CA ARG A 90 -7.04 16.47 2.20
C ARG A 90 -6.77 17.10 0.84
N ALA A 91 -5.50 17.36 0.52
CA ALA A 91 -5.12 17.95 -0.77
C ALA A 91 -5.53 17.04 -1.95
N ALA A 92 -5.34 15.72 -1.83
CA ALA A 92 -5.83 14.77 -2.82
C ALA A 92 -7.36 14.82 -2.94
N GLY A 93 -8.08 14.87 -1.82
CA GLY A 93 -9.54 14.96 -1.79
C GLY A 93 -10.08 16.24 -2.43
N ASP A 94 -9.46 17.40 -2.16
CA ASP A 94 -9.83 18.69 -2.77
C ASP A 94 -9.68 18.68 -4.30
N LEU A 95 -8.78 17.84 -4.82
CA LEU A 95 -8.55 17.62 -6.24
C LEU A 95 -9.40 16.48 -6.83
N GLY A 96 -10.24 15.81 -6.03
CA GLY A 96 -11.09 14.69 -6.47
C GLY A 96 -10.37 13.34 -6.56
N TYR A 97 -9.20 13.20 -5.92
CA TYR A 97 -8.41 11.97 -5.89
C TYR A 97 -8.43 11.29 -4.53
N ARG A 98 -7.90 10.06 -4.49
CA ARG A 98 -7.67 9.29 -3.27
C ARG A 98 -6.26 8.73 -3.28
N ILE A 99 -5.68 8.57 -2.09
CA ILE A 99 -4.36 7.94 -1.92
C ILE A 99 -4.56 6.46 -1.59
N LYS A 100 -3.85 5.59 -2.32
CA LYS A 100 -3.90 4.12 -2.16
C LYS A 100 -2.48 3.53 -2.23
N PRO A 101 -2.22 2.43 -1.51
CA PRO A 101 -0.92 1.77 -1.50
C PRO A 101 -0.71 0.88 -2.73
#